data_AF-A0A6P2KN63-F1
#
_entry.id   AF-A0A6P2KN63-F1
#
_cell.length_a   1.000
_cell.length_b   1.000
_cell.length_c   1.000
_cell.angle_alpha   90.00
_cell.angle_beta   90.00
_cell.angle_gamma   90.00
#
_symmetry.space_group_name_H-M   'P 1'
#
loop_
_entity.id
_entity.type
_entity.pdbx_description
1 polymer ?
#
loop_
_entity_poly.entity_id
_entity_poly.type
_entity_poly.pdbx_seq_one_letter_code
_entity_poly.pdbx_strand_id
1 'polypeptide(L)'
;MTSRRKFLQQTATSGLAAAALSAFPPSIRRALAIPAFHETGTINDVKHVVLLMMENRAFDGYFGTFRGVRGYGDRFAVPSPNGRDVFHQTYTKTTPATTFTPYHLDASQGNAQRAGGTPHTWADAQAAWDHGRMNRWPDAKTPLSMGYYDAAEVPF
;
A
#
# COMPACT_ATOMS: atom_id res chain seq x y z
N MET A 1 27.55 -41.25 -1.83
CA MET A 1 28.12 -40.40 -2.89
C MET A 1 27.07 -39.41 -3.37
N THR A 2 27.35 -38.11 -3.31
CA THR A 2 26.48 -37.05 -3.85
C THR A 2 26.64 -36.96 -5.37
N SER A 3 25.55 -37.04 -6.14
CA SER A 3 25.62 -36.92 -7.61
C SER A 3 25.82 -35.46 -8.02
N ARG A 4 26.46 -35.22 -9.18
CA ARG A 4 26.67 -33.86 -9.73
C ARG A 4 25.38 -33.03 -9.79
N ARG A 5 24.25 -33.66 -10.14
CA ARG A 5 22.92 -33.01 -10.17
C ARG A 5 22.49 -32.57 -8.77
N LYS A 6 22.67 -33.44 -7.78
CA LYS A 6 22.30 -33.16 -6.38
C LYS A 6 23.18 -32.05 -5.78
N PHE A 7 24.47 -32.04 -6.14
CA PHE A 7 25.40 -30.97 -5.78
C PHE A 7 24.97 -29.62 -6.40
N LEU A 8 24.73 -29.56 -7.71
CA LEU A 8 24.30 -28.32 -8.37
C LEU A 8 22.96 -27.80 -7.84
N GLN A 9 22.00 -28.68 -7.58
CA GLN A 9 20.72 -28.30 -6.96
C GLN A 9 20.95 -27.73 -5.56
N GLN A 10 21.73 -28.41 -4.70
CA GLN A 10 22.01 -27.90 -3.35
C GLN A 10 22.76 -26.58 -3.37
N THR A 11 23.78 -26.41 -4.21
CA THR A 11 24.55 -25.17 -4.35
C THR A 11 23.68 -24.02 -4.89
N ALA A 12 22.83 -24.27 -5.88
CA ALA A 12 21.90 -23.26 -6.38
C ALA A 12 20.88 -22.85 -5.31
N THR A 13 20.30 -23.82 -4.59
CA THR A 13 19.29 -23.54 -3.56
C THR A 13 19.89 -22.79 -2.36
N SER A 14 21.07 -23.19 -1.90
CA SER A 14 21.77 -22.55 -0.78
C SER A 14 22.35 -21.18 -1.16
N GLY A 15 22.87 -21.02 -2.37
CA GLY A 15 23.32 -19.72 -2.90
C GLY A 15 22.17 -18.72 -3.05
N LEU A 16 21.02 -19.15 -3.57
CA LEU A 16 19.80 -18.32 -3.68
C LEU A 16 19.25 -17.95 -2.30
N ALA A 17 19.22 -18.88 -1.35
CA ALA A 17 18.77 -18.61 0.01
C ALA A 17 19.68 -17.62 0.75
N ALA A 18 21.00 -17.74 0.59
CA ALA A 18 21.96 -16.81 1.19
C ALA A 18 21.86 -15.40 0.59
N ALA A 19 21.69 -15.29 -0.73
CA ALA A 19 21.48 -14.00 -1.41
C ALA A 19 20.17 -13.35 -0.95
N ALA A 20 19.07 -14.10 -0.86
CA ALA A 20 17.79 -13.61 -0.37
C ALA A 20 17.88 -13.12 1.10
N LEU A 21 18.58 -13.85 1.97
CA LEU A 21 18.78 -13.41 3.36
C LEU A 21 19.58 -12.10 3.44
N SER A 22 20.58 -11.92 2.57
CA SER A 22 21.44 -10.74 2.57
C SER A 22 20.72 -9.44 2.19
N ALA A 23 19.60 -9.53 1.46
CA ALA A 23 18.76 -8.40 1.08
C ALA A 23 18.01 -7.77 2.28
N PHE A 24 17.86 -8.50 3.38
CA PHE A 24 17.21 -7.98 4.57
C PHE A 24 18.17 -7.20 5.50
N PRO A 25 17.69 -6.19 6.23
CA PRO A 25 18.45 -5.55 7.30
C PRO A 25 18.95 -6.57 8.35
N PRO A 26 20.09 -6.31 9.03
CA PRO A 26 20.65 -7.24 10.02
C PRO A 26 19.70 -7.63 11.17
N SER A 27 18.78 -6.74 11.56
CA SER A 27 17.74 -7.05 12.57
C SER A 27 16.75 -8.10 12.08
N ILE A 28 16.26 -7.96 10.84
CA ILE A 28 15.31 -8.89 10.22
C ILE A 28 15.97 -10.24 9.98
N ARG A 29 17.24 -10.27 9.53
CA ARG A 29 18.01 -11.52 9.40
C ARG A 29 18.10 -12.29 10.72
N ARG A 30 18.41 -11.59 11.82
CA ARG A 30 18.46 -12.21 13.15
C ARG A 30 17.09 -12.73 13.59
N ALA A 31 16.02 -11.99 13.33
CA ALA A 31 14.67 -12.42 13.62
C ALA A 31 14.28 -13.69 12.83
N LEU A 32 14.56 -13.74 11.53
CA LEU A 32 14.28 -14.90 10.67
C LEU A 32 15.08 -16.16 11.05
N ALA A 33 16.24 -16.01 11.71
CA ALA A 33 17.03 -17.13 12.19
C ALA A 33 16.48 -17.76 13.49
N ILE A 34 15.55 -17.09 14.18
CA ILE A 34 14.89 -17.63 15.35
C ILE A 34 13.83 -18.63 14.84
N PRO A 35 13.91 -19.93 15.21
CA PRO A 35 12.89 -20.89 14.83
C PRO A 35 11.54 -20.43 15.40
N ALA A 36 10.48 -20.50 14.59
CA ALA A 36 9.14 -20.20 15.07
C ALA A 36 8.80 -21.11 16.25
N PHE A 37 8.29 -20.55 17.34
CA PHE A 37 7.81 -21.34 18.47
C PHE A 37 6.54 -22.08 18.05
N HIS A 38 6.51 -23.42 18.20
CA HIS A 38 5.41 -24.27 17.72
C HIS A 38 5.10 -25.41 18.71
N GLU A 39 4.54 -25.11 19.88
CA GLU A 39 4.21 -26.15 20.86
C GLU A 39 2.93 -26.92 20.48
N THR A 40 1.85 -26.20 20.18
CA THR A 40 0.55 -26.79 19.82
C THR A 40 0.19 -26.61 18.35
N GLY A 41 0.84 -25.68 17.65
CA GLY A 41 0.47 -25.28 16.29
C GLY A 41 -0.83 -24.47 16.22
N THR A 42 -1.31 -23.95 17.35
CA THR A 42 -2.53 -23.14 17.46
C THR A 42 -2.21 -21.70 17.88
N ILE A 43 -3.22 -20.82 17.89
CA ILE A 43 -3.06 -19.43 18.36
C ILE A 43 -2.56 -19.35 19.81
N ASN A 44 -2.74 -20.40 20.61
CA ASN A 44 -2.27 -20.47 21.99
C ASN A 44 -0.74 -20.39 22.11
N ASP A 45 0.00 -20.65 21.03
CA ASP A 45 1.46 -20.53 20.98
C ASP A 45 1.92 -19.05 20.90
N VAL A 46 1.02 -18.10 20.60
CA VAL A 46 1.34 -16.66 20.51
C VAL A 46 1.47 -16.05 21.90
N LYS A 47 2.71 -15.70 22.27
CA LYS A 47 3.04 -15.11 23.58
C LYS A 47 3.00 -13.58 23.62
N HIS A 48 3.26 -12.93 22.48
CA HIS A 48 3.36 -11.48 22.39
C HIS A 48 2.76 -10.98 21.07
N VAL A 49 2.00 -9.90 21.14
CA VAL A 49 1.51 -9.16 19.98
C VAL A 49 2.15 -7.79 20.00
N VAL A 50 2.83 -7.42 18.91
CA VAL A 50 3.40 -6.09 18.72
C VAL A 50 2.50 -5.34 17.74
N LEU A 51 1.88 -4.26 18.21
CA LEU A 51 1.05 -3.40 17.39
C LEU A 51 1.86 -2.18 16.94
N LEU A 52 2.16 -2.10 15.66
CA LEU A 52 2.77 -0.91 15.05
C LEU A 52 1.66 -0.01 14.52
N MET A 53 1.48 1.16 15.14
CA MET A 53 0.51 2.16 14.69
C MET A 53 1.19 3.12 13.72
N MET A 54 0.76 3.07 12.46
CA MET A 54 1.16 4.01 11.42
C MET A 54 0.12 5.13 11.28
N GLU A 55 0.52 6.26 10.68
CA GLU A 55 -0.31 7.47 10.62
C GLU A 55 -0.79 7.83 9.21
N ASN A 56 -1.98 8.41 9.12
CA ASN A 56 -2.49 9.27 8.05
C ASN A 56 -2.35 8.79 6.60
N ARG A 57 -2.60 7.50 6.35
CA ARG A 57 -2.68 6.95 4.98
C ARG A 57 -3.89 6.05 4.80
N ALA A 58 -4.63 6.28 3.72
CA ALA A 58 -5.74 5.43 3.31
C ALA A 58 -5.23 4.14 2.67
N PHE A 59 -6.04 3.09 2.74
CA PHE A 59 -5.72 1.79 2.13
C PHE A 59 -5.39 1.93 0.64
N ASP A 60 -6.26 2.56 -0.15
CA ASP A 60 -6.04 2.73 -1.60
C ASP A 60 -4.80 3.59 -1.90
N GLY A 61 -4.42 4.48 -0.98
CA GLY A 61 -3.22 5.31 -1.08
C GLY A 61 -1.93 4.50 -0.93
N TYR A 62 -1.93 3.39 -0.19
CA TYR A 62 -0.77 2.50 -0.05
C TYR A 62 -0.82 1.28 -0.96
N PHE A 63 -1.99 0.68 -1.09
CA PHE A 63 -2.15 -0.66 -1.64
C PHE A 63 -3.10 -0.72 -2.84
N GLY A 64 -3.62 0.42 -3.30
CA GLY A 64 -4.57 0.48 -4.41
C GLY A 64 -4.03 -0.07 -5.74
N THR A 65 -2.71 -0.19 -5.90
CA THR A 65 -2.05 -0.79 -7.07
C THR A 65 -1.58 -2.23 -6.84
N PHE A 66 -1.69 -2.76 -5.61
CA PHE A 66 -1.09 -4.04 -5.26
C PHE A 66 -1.87 -5.22 -5.84
N ARG A 67 -1.14 -6.29 -6.17
CA ARG A 67 -1.74 -7.52 -6.70
C ARG A 67 -2.74 -8.10 -5.71
N GLY A 68 -3.95 -8.41 -6.19
CA GLY A 68 -5.05 -8.94 -5.38
C GLY A 68 -6.05 -7.87 -4.93
N VAL A 69 -5.69 -6.59 -5.02
CA VAL A 69 -6.64 -5.49 -4.87
C VAL A 69 -7.30 -5.24 -6.22
N ARG A 70 -8.60 -4.92 -6.22
CA ARG A 70 -9.32 -4.57 -7.46
C ARG A 70 -8.77 -3.27 -8.05
N GLY A 71 -8.50 -2.31 -7.16
CA GLY A 71 -7.62 -1.19 -7.39
C GLY A 71 -8.13 -0.17 -8.40
N TYR A 72 -7.23 0.75 -8.79
CA TYR A 72 -7.51 1.81 -9.76
C TYR A 72 -7.70 1.29 -11.19
N GLY A 73 -7.36 0.03 -11.46
CA GLY A 73 -7.57 -0.65 -12.73
C GLY A 73 -8.91 -1.38 -12.84
N ASP A 74 -9.85 -1.15 -11.92
CA ASP A 74 -11.16 -1.80 -11.94
C ASP A 74 -11.93 -1.47 -13.23
N ARG A 75 -12.27 -2.50 -14.00
CA ARG A 75 -13.07 -2.39 -15.22
C ARG A 75 -14.54 -2.07 -14.94
N PHE A 76 -15.00 -2.30 -13.72
CA PHE A 76 -16.38 -2.09 -13.27
C PHE A 76 -16.42 -1.10 -12.10
N ALA A 77 -15.63 -0.04 -12.21
CA ALA A 77 -15.61 1.05 -11.24
C ALA A 77 -17.02 1.62 -11.03
N VAL A 78 -17.33 1.97 -9.78
CA VAL A 78 -18.66 2.43 -9.37
C VAL A 78 -19.02 3.71 -10.13
N PRO A 79 -20.19 3.77 -10.81
CA PRO A 79 -20.65 5.00 -11.44
C PRO A 79 -20.85 6.12 -10.42
N SER A 80 -20.47 7.33 -10.80
CA SER A 80 -20.55 8.54 -10.01
C SER A 80 -21.57 9.52 -10.61
N PRO A 81 -22.25 10.36 -9.80
CA PRO A 81 -23.20 11.37 -10.27
C PRO A 81 -22.66 12.37 -11.31
N ASN A 82 -21.34 12.48 -11.47
CA ASN A 82 -20.72 13.33 -12.49
C ASN A 82 -20.71 12.70 -13.89
N GLY A 83 -21.37 11.54 -14.08
CA GLY A 83 -21.44 10.84 -15.36
C GLY A 83 -20.18 10.05 -15.71
N ARG A 84 -19.24 9.91 -14.77
CA ARG A 84 -18.04 9.07 -14.87
C ARG A 84 -18.05 8.02 -13.76
N ASP A 85 -16.93 7.36 -13.53
CA ASP A 85 -16.73 6.50 -12.37
C ASP A 85 -16.18 7.26 -11.15
N VAL A 86 -16.13 6.57 -10.02
CA VAL A 86 -15.63 7.08 -8.73
C VAL A 86 -14.16 7.47 -8.74
N PHE A 87 -13.36 7.11 -9.75
CA PHE A 87 -11.98 7.58 -9.83
C PHE A 87 -11.87 8.97 -10.44
N HIS A 88 -12.89 9.44 -11.16
CA HIS A 88 -12.90 10.77 -11.72
C HIS A 88 -13.57 11.74 -10.75
N GLN A 89 -12.78 12.51 -10.01
CA GLN A 89 -13.25 13.38 -8.94
C GLN A 89 -13.19 14.86 -9.36
N THR A 90 -14.29 15.59 -9.19
CA THR A 90 -14.33 17.02 -9.52
C THR A 90 -13.83 17.85 -8.34
N TYR A 91 -12.88 18.74 -8.60
CA TYR A 91 -12.40 19.76 -7.68
C TYR A 91 -12.96 21.12 -8.06
N THR A 92 -13.85 21.66 -7.21
CA THR A 92 -14.62 22.87 -7.52
C THR A 92 -13.96 24.15 -7.02
N LYS A 93 -12.81 24.06 -6.34
CA LYS A 93 -12.10 25.23 -5.79
C LYS A 93 -11.13 25.88 -6.79
N THR A 94 -11.18 25.47 -8.07
CA THR A 94 -10.50 26.13 -9.19
C THR A 94 -11.52 26.73 -10.16
N THR A 95 -11.09 27.72 -10.95
CA THR A 95 -11.90 28.32 -12.01
C THR A 95 -11.15 28.21 -13.34
N PRO A 96 -11.59 27.36 -14.29
CA PRO A 96 -12.72 26.42 -14.19
C PRO A 96 -12.45 25.27 -13.21
N ALA A 97 -13.51 24.54 -12.85
CA ALA A 97 -13.39 23.32 -12.05
C ALA A 97 -12.54 22.27 -12.78
N THR A 98 -11.73 21.53 -12.03
CA THR A 98 -10.77 20.55 -12.58
C THR A 98 -11.17 19.14 -12.16
N THR A 99 -11.06 18.17 -13.05
CA THR A 99 -11.23 16.75 -12.70
C THR A 99 -9.87 16.13 -12.38
N PHE A 100 -9.76 15.47 -11.24
CA PHE A 100 -8.60 14.69 -10.82
C PHE A 100 -8.91 13.20 -10.91
N THR A 101 -7.95 12.42 -11.40
CA THR A 101 -7.91 10.97 -11.28
C THR A 101 -6.84 10.56 -10.27
N PRO A 102 -6.86 9.35 -9.73
CA PRO A 102 -5.76 8.83 -8.94
C PRO A 102 -4.44 8.99 -9.68
N TYR A 103 -3.41 9.47 -9.00
CA TYR A 103 -2.09 9.70 -9.60
C TYR A 103 -0.96 9.20 -8.71
N HIS A 104 0.10 8.73 -9.34
CA HIS A 104 1.26 8.19 -8.64
C HIS A 104 2.08 9.31 -8.00
N LEU A 105 2.41 9.12 -6.73
CA LEU A 105 3.38 9.89 -5.98
C LEU A 105 4.75 9.18 -6.08
N ASP A 106 5.66 9.74 -6.86
CA ASP A 106 6.93 9.16 -7.27
C ASP A 106 8.09 9.65 -6.38
N ALA A 107 8.70 8.73 -5.63
CA ALA A 107 9.82 9.07 -4.75
C ALA A 107 11.04 9.60 -5.51
N SER A 108 11.25 9.20 -6.78
CA SER A 108 12.36 9.68 -7.61
C SER A 108 12.21 11.16 -8.00
N GLN A 109 10.97 11.65 -8.03
CA GLN A 109 10.65 13.06 -8.24
C GLN A 109 10.62 13.88 -6.94
N GLY A 110 10.86 13.22 -5.79
CA GLY A 110 10.84 13.86 -4.48
C GLY A 110 9.45 14.27 -3.99
N ASN A 111 8.38 13.87 -4.68
CA ASN A 111 7.01 14.28 -4.37
C ASN A 111 6.22 13.25 -3.55
N ALA A 112 6.80 12.09 -3.21
CA ALA A 112 6.10 11.03 -2.49
C ALA A 112 6.03 11.22 -0.97
N GLN A 113 7.07 10.84 -0.23
CA GLN A 113 7.05 10.90 1.25
C GLN A 113 6.96 12.34 1.78
N ARG A 114 7.25 13.33 0.94
CA ARG A 114 7.20 14.77 1.26
C ARG A 114 5.98 15.47 0.65
N ALA A 115 4.99 14.74 0.14
CA ALA A 115 3.81 15.31 -0.50
C ALA A 115 2.99 16.25 0.41
N GLY A 116 3.17 16.14 1.73
CA GLY A 116 2.38 16.85 2.74
C GLY A 116 1.26 15.98 3.29
N GLY A 117 0.25 16.62 3.87
CA GLY A 117 -0.91 15.97 4.46
C GLY A 117 -2.22 16.48 3.86
N THR A 118 -3.29 15.76 4.16
CA THR A 118 -4.67 16.16 3.83
C THR A 118 -5.41 16.54 5.12
N PRO A 119 -6.56 17.21 5.08
CA PRO A 119 -7.46 17.32 6.23
C PRO A 119 -7.82 15.95 6.82
N HIS A 120 -7.93 15.82 8.15
CA HIS A 120 -8.21 14.55 8.85
C HIS A 120 -9.25 14.69 9.97
N THR A 121 -10.07 15.75 9.94
CA THR A 121 -11.15 15.96 10.91
C THR A 121 -12.37 15.10 10.62
N TRP A 122 -13.25 14.94 11.61
CA TRP A 122 -14.53 14.25 11.41
C TRP A 122 -15.37 14.90 10.30
N ALA A 123 -15.44 16.22 10.26
CA ALA A 123 -16.26 16.95 9.30
C ALA A 123 -15.79 16.76 7.85
N ASP A 124 -14.48 16.84 7.60
CA ASP A 124 -13.94 16.63 6.25
C ASP A 124 -14.02 15.15 5.81
N ALA A 125 -13.95 14.19 6.74
CA ALA A 125 -14.18 12.78 6.44
C ALA A 125 -15.64 12.52 6.03
N GLN A 126 -16.61 13.07 6.77
CA GLN A 126 -18.02 12.95 6.44
C GLN A 126 -18.36 13.63 5.10
N ALA A 127 -17.81 14.83 4.87
CA ALA A 127 -18.03 15.57 3.64
C ALA A 127 -17.53 14.82 2.39
N ALA A 128 -16.42 14.10 2.52
CA ALA A 128 -15.90 13.32 1.42
C ALA A 128 -16.57 11.97 1.19
N TRP A 129 -16.96 11.31 2.30
CA TRP A 129 -17.73 10.08 2.22
C TRP A 129 -19.06 10.33 1.50
N ASP A 130 -19.63 11.52 1.67
CA ASP A 130 -20.77 12.04 0.93
C ASP A 130 -21.95 11.05 0.91
N HIS A 131 -22.30 10.53 2.09
CA HIS A 131 -23.34 9.51 2.27
C HIS A 131 -23.13 8.25 1.40
N GLY A 132 -21.88 7.92 1.09
CA GLY A 132 -21.49 6.78 0.26
C GLY A 132 -21.37 7.07 -1.23
N ARG A 133 -21.63 8.31 -1.69
CA ARG A 133 -21.43 8.69 -3.10
C ARG A 133 -19.97 8.81 -3.49
N MET A 134 -19.09 9.13 -2.53
CA MET A 134 -17.62 9.13 -2.71
C MET A 134 -17.12 9.95 -3.91
N ASN A 135 -17.78 11.06 -4.27
CA ASN A 135 -17.46 11.84 -5.48
C ASN A 135 -16.90 13.25 -5.23
N ARG A 136 -16.50 13.54 -3.98
CA ARG A 136 -16.03 14.87 -3.53
C ARG A 136 -14.70 14.83 -2.76
N TRP A 137 -13.89 13.79 -2.95
CA TRP A 137 -12.64 13.63 -2.20
C TRP A 137 -11.74 14.88 -2.25
N PRO A 138 -11.38 15.43 -3.42
CA PRO A 138 -10.44 16.54 -3.50
C PRO A 138 -11.03 17.87 -2.97
N ASP A 139 -12.34 18.06 -3.00
CA ASP A 139 -12.98 19.22 -2.39
C ASP A 139 -12.80 19.22 -0.87
N ALA A 140 -13.04 18.07 -0.23
CA ALA A 140 -13.01 17.89 1.21
C ALA A 140 -11.58 17.70 1.76
N LYS A 141 -10.70 17.03 1.01
CA LYS A 141 -9.36 16.63 1.47
C LYS A 141 -8.20 17.21 0.66
N THR A 142 -8.47 18.17 -0.23
CA THR A 142 -7.50 18.71 -1.21
C THR A 142 -7.12 17.71 -2.31
N PRO A 143 -6.59 18.18 -3.45
CA PRO A 143 -6.18 17.31 -4.56
C PRO A 143 -5.19 16.20 -4.17
N LEU A 144 -4.38 16.41 -3.13
CA LEU A 144 -3.42 15.42 -2.65
C LEU A 144 -4.07 14.09 -2.21
N SER A 145 -5.36 14.12 -1.83
CA SER A 145 -6.12 12.92 -1.48
C SER A 145 -6.29 11.93 -2.64
N MET A 146 -6.00 12.35 -3.88
CA MET A 146 -6.00 11.49 -5.07
C MET A 146 -4.63 10.85 -5.33
N GLY A 147 -3.60 11.16 -4.53
CA GLY A 147 -2.28 10.58 -4.67
C GLY A 147 -2.19 9.16 -4.11
N TYR A 148 -1.52 8.25 -4.83
CA TYR A 148 -1.22 6.90 -4.38
C TYR A 148 0.27 6.57 -4.49
N TYR A 149 0.69 5.58 -3.71
CA TYR A 149 2.00 4.93 -3.81
C TYR A 149 1.92 3.65 -4.62
N ASP A 150 3.01 3.31 -5.28
CA ASP A 150 3.21 1.99 -5.84
C ASP A 150 4.17 1.17 -4.96
N ALA A 151 4.45 -0.07 -5.35
CA ALA A 151 5.35 -0.96 -4.62
C ALA A 151 6.76 -0.37 -4.40
N ALA A 152 7.18 0.59 -5.24
CA ALA A 152 8.45 1.29 -5.08
C ALA A 152 8.48 2.15 -3.81
N GLU A 153 7.36 2.77 -3.43
CA GLU A 153 7.24 3.60 -2.22
C GLU A 153 6.83 2.80 -0.97
N VAL A 154 6.34 1.56 -1.15
CA VAL A 154 5.93 0.64 -0.08
C VAL A 154 6.70 -0.69 -0.19
N PRO A 155 8.02 -0.69 0.12
CA PRO A 155 8.88 -1.85 -0.13
C PRO A 155 8.80 -2.96 0.93
N PHE A 156 8.08 -2.74 2.04
CA PHE A 156 7.95 -3.69 3.16
C PHE A 156 6.53 -3.73 3.71
#